data_AF-A0A419EXK7-F1
#
_entry.id   AF-A0A419EXK7-F1
#
_cell.length_a   1.000
_cell.length_b   1.000
_cell.length_c   1.000
_cell.angle_alpha   90.00
_cell.angle_beta   90.00
_cell.angle_gamma   90.00
#
_symmetry.space_group_name_H-M   'P 1'
#
loop_
_entity.id
_entity.type
_entity.pdbx_description
1 polymer ?
#
loop_
_entity_poly.entity_id
_entity_poly.type
_entity_poly.pdbx_seq_one_letter_code
_entity_poly.pdbx_strand_id
1 'polypeptide(L)'
;MTPDEIKNIVENALAQGHFFQWWHFVLWMLFSGVGAYFGTYVREKGRNAATKEDVGRITDEIEKVKWIYAQGIELIREKQQLKLAAIEKRLEAHQKAYELWHQLVSSVHDSKKVWDTAVQCQDWWWENCLYLTSEARDAFYQSIFCAINHRDLIGAHVGRDEVMRNWNDIMKPGEEIPRAIDLPPPTTDGLRNLRKDEPEKIVQVRADTEEVHDVGRDK
;
A
#
# COMPACT_ATOMS: atom_id res chain seq x y z
N MET A 1 40.62 -86.56 -30.84
CA MET A 1 41.07 -85.43 -31.67
C MET A 1 42.38 -85.81 -32.29
N THR A 2 42.34 -86.12 -33.58
CA THR A 2 43.54 -86.50 -34.32
C THR A 2 44.34 -85.23 -34.69
N PRO A 3 45.68 -85.31 -34.81
CA PRO A 3 46.52 -84.18 -35.18
C PRO A 3 46.08 -83.48 -36.47
N ASP A 4 45.48 -84.23 -37.38
CA ASP A 4 45.00 -83.74 -38.69
C ASP A 4 43.73 -82.89 -38.59
N GLU A 5 42.85 -83.12 -37.61
CA GLU A 5 41.68 -82.27 -37.35
C GLU A 5 42.10 -80.89 -36.83
N ILE A 6 43.08 -80.86 -35.93
CA ILE A 6 43.61 -79.60 -35.38
C ILE A 6 44.30 -78.81 -36.49
N LYS A 7 45.06 -79.48 -37.37
CA LYS A 7 45.73 -78.82 -38.50
C LYS A 7 44.72 -78.25 -39.51
N ASN A 8 43.65 -78.97 -39.84
CA ASN A 8 42.60 -78.48 -40.73
C ASN A 8 41.79 -77.31 -40.13
N ILE A 9 41.52 -77.32 -38.82
CA ILE A 9 40.85 -76.19 -38.14
C ILE A 9 41.75 -74.95 -38.15
N VAL A 10 43.06 -75.13 -37.92
CA VAL A 10 44.04 -74.05 -37.94
C VAL A 10 44.29 -73.51 -39.35
N GLU A 11 44.39 -74.39 -40.36
CA GLU A 11 44.56 -74.00 -41.77
C GLU A 11 43.30 -73.31 -42.32
N ASN A 12 42.09 -73.75 -41.97
CA ASN A 12 40.86 -73.04 -42.33
C ASN A 12 40.70 -71.71 -41.60
N ALA A 13 41.13 -71.60 -40.33
CA ALA A 13 41.12 -70.34 -39.59
C ALA A 13 42.14 -69.32 -40.14
N LEU A 14 43.27 -69.79 -40.69
CA LEU A 14 44.26 -68.96 -41.38
C LEU A 14 43.85 -68.61 -42.82
N ALA A 15 43.16 -69.52 -43.53
CA ALA A 15 42.67 -69.30 -44.89
C ALA A 15 41.43 -68.39 -44.93
N GLN A 16 40.54 -68.50 -43.94
CA GLN A 16 39.54 -67.48 -43.62
C GLN A 16 40.18 -66.35 -42.83
N GLY A 17 41.26 -65.77 -43.37
CA GLY A 17 41.78 -64.49 -42.95
C GLY A 17 40.67 -63.46 -43.12
N HIS A 18 39.74 -63.43 -42.17
CA HIS A 18 38.85 -62.35 -41.88
C HIS A 18 39.76 -61.27 -41.31
N PHE A 19 40.60 -60.71 -42.19
CA PHE A 19 41.21 -59.41 -42.02
C PHE A 19 40.04 -58.55 -41.61
N PHE A 20 40.00 -58.18 -40.33
CA PHE A 20 38.96 -57.32 -39.80
C PHE A 20 38.98 -56.09 -40.70
N GLN A 21 38.00 -56.02 -41.61
CA GLN A 21 38.17 -55.22 -42.81
C GLN A 21 38.30 -53.78 -42.32
N TRP A 22 39.36 -53.09 -42.73
CA TRP A 22 39.71 -51.74 -42.25
C TRP A 22 38.55 -50.74 -42.27
N TRP A 23 37.56 -50.94 -43.14
CA TRP A 23 36.31 -50.18 -43.19
C TRP A 23 35.50 -50.23 -41.89
N HIS A 24 35.57 -51.31 -41.09
CA HIS A 24 34.91 -51.38 -39.78
C HIS A 24 35.46 -50.35 -38.78
N PHE A 25 36.76 -50.07 -38.81
CA PHE A 25 37.34 -49.00 -37.99
C PHE A 25 36.85 -47.62 -38.43
N VAL A 26 36.69 -47.42 -39.75
CA VAL A 26 36.08 -46.20 -40.30
C VAL A 26 34.63 -46.08 -39.83
N LEU A 27 33.85 -47.17 -39.85
CA LEU A 27 32.50 -47.19 -39.30
C LEU A 27 32.47 -46.88 -37.80
N TRP A 28 33.32 -47.50 -36.99
CA TRP A 28 33.39 -47.25 -35.55
C TRP A 28 33.78 -45.80 -35.25
N MET A 29 34.72 -45.24 -36.02
CA MET A 29 35.11 -43.82 -35.94
C MET A 29 33.93 -42.90 -36.28
N LEU A 30 33.17 -43.23 -37.32
CA LEU A 30 32.00 -42.45 -37.76
C LEU A 30 30.85 -42.57 -36.75
N PHE A 31 30.60 -43.77 -36.22
CA PHE A 31 29.61 -44.01 -35.15
C PHE A 31 29.95 -43.25 -33.87
N SER A 32 31.23 -43.24 -33.50
CA SER A 32 31.76 -42.43 -32.38
C SER A 32 31.52 -40.93 -32.60
N GLY A 33 31.83 -40.41 -33.80
CA GLY A 33 31.61 -39.01 -34.14
C GLY A 33 30.13 -38.61 -34.09
N VAL A 34 29.24 -39.46 -34.63
CA VAL A 34 27.79 -39.24 -34.60
C VAL A 34 27.26 -39.28 -33.17
N GLY A 35 27.72 -40.23 -32.35
CA GLY A 35 27.33 -40.33 -30.93
C GLY A 35 27.75 -39.10 -30.13
N ALA A 36 28.98 -38.61 -30.32
CA ALA A 36 29.48 -37.40 -29.68
C ALA A 36 28.67 -36.15 -30.11
N TYR A 37 28.40 -35.99 -31.40
CA TYR A 37 27.61 -34.88 -31.94
C TYR A 37 26.16 -34.90 -31.45
N PHE A 38 25.54 -36.08 -31.40
CA PHE A 38 24.17 -36.20 -30.91
C PHE A 38 24.10 -35.90 -29.41
N GLY A 39 25.10 -36.33 -28.63
CA GLY A 39 25.22 -36.01 -27.21
C GLY A 39 25.35 -34.50 -26.94
N THR A 40 26.17 -33.78 -27.72
CA THR A 40 26.30 -32.32 -27.60
C THR A 40 25.02 -31.60 -28.02
N TYR A 41 24.39 -32.02 -29.12
CA TYR A 41 23.13 -31.44 -29.59
C TYR A 41 21.99 -31.60 -28.60
N VAL A 42 21.78 -32.81 -28.04
CA VAL A 42 20.76 -33.06 -27.02
C VAL A 42 21.05 -32.26 -25.76
N ARG A 43 22.32 -32.16 -25.35
CA ARG A 43 22.74 -31.36 -24.18
C ARG A 43 22.47 -29.87 -24.37
N GLU A 44 22.80 -29.29 -25.53
CA GLU A 44 22.53 -27.87 -25.82
C GLU A 44 21.04 -27.58 -25.94
N LYS A 45 20.27 -28.48 -26.58
CA LYS A 45 18.82 -28.33 -26.69
C LYS A 45 18.12 -28.44 -25.33
N GLY A 46 18.56 -29.37 -24.48
CA GLY A 46 18.09 -29.50 -23.10
C GLY A 46 18.43 -28.27 -22.26
N ARG A 47 19.65 -27.74 -22.40
CA ARG A 47 20.08 -26.52 -21.70
C ARG A 47 19.24 -25.30 -22.11
N ASN A 48 19.01 -25.12 -23.41
CA ASN A 48 18.19 -24.03 -23.92
C ASN A 48 16.71 -24.16 -23.52
N ALA A 49 16.20 -25.38 -23.36
CA ALA A 49 14.84 -25.61 -22.85
C ALA A 49 14.74 -25.20 -21.38
N ALA A 50 15.67 -25.65 -20.53
CA ALA A 50 15.71 -25.30 -19.11
C ALA A 50 15.87 -23.78 -18.89
N THR A 51 16.74 -23.13 -19.66
CA THR A 51 16.89 -21.66 -19.57
C THR A 51 15.62 -20.91 -19.99
N LYS A 52 14.86 -21.40 -20.98
CA LYS A 52 13.58 -20.78 -21.35
C LYS A 52 12.52 -20.95 -20.27
N GLU A 53 12.48 -22.12 -19.64
CA GLU A 53 11.56 -22.41 -18.53
C GLU A 53 11.88 -21.54 -17.29
N ASP A 54 13.16 -21.39 -16.95
CA ASP A 54 13.58 -20.51 -15.86
C ASP A 54 13.23 -19.04 -16.14
N VAL A 55 13.46 -18.56 -17.36
CA VAL A 55 13.09 -17.20 -17.77
C VAL A 55 11.56 -17.01 -17.73
N GLY A 56 10.79 -18.02 -18.13
CA GLY A 56 9.33 -18.02 -18.01
C GLY A 56 8.87 -17.91 -16.56
N ARG A 57 9.40 -18.77 -15.69
CA ARG A 57 9.09 -18.76 -14.24
C ARG A 57 9.42 -17.43 -13.59
N ILE A 58 10.58 -16.83 -13.90
CA ILE A 58 10.96 -15.51 -13.41
C ILE A 58 10.00 -14.43 -13.91
N THR A 59 9.56 -14.53 -15.17
CA THR A 59 8.60 -13.57 -15.75
C THR A 59 7.26 -13.64 -15.03
N ASP A 60 6.75 -14.84 -14.77
CA ASP A 60 5.48 -15.05 -14.07
C ASP A 60 5.53 -14.48 -12.63
N GLU A 61 6.64 -14.68 -11.92
CA GLU A 61 6.81 -14.10 -10.58
C GLU A 61 6.90 -12.57 -10.62
N ILE A 62 7.59 -11.98 -11.61
CA ILE A 62 7.61 -10.53 -11.79
C ILE A 62 6.21 -9.99 -12.09
N GLU A 63 5.42 -10.69 -12.90
CA GLU A 63 4.04 -10.30 -13.20
C GLU A 63 3.15 -10.36 -11.95
N LYS A 64 3.25 -11.43 -11.14
CA LYS A 64 2.54 -11.52 -9.86
C LYS A 64 2.93 -10.38 -8.92
N VAL A 65 4.22 -10.10 -8.78
CA VAL A 65 4.73 -9.02 -7.95
C VAL A 65 4.21 -7.66 -8.43
N LYS A 66 4.27 -7.39 -9.73
CA LYS A 66 3.69 -6.17 -10.33
C LYS A 66 2.20 -6.04 -10.03
N TRP A 67 1.45 -7.12 -10.12
CA TRP A 67 0.02 -7.13 -9.83
C TRP A 67 -0.28 -6.82 -8.37
N ILE A 68 0.47 -7.42 -7.43
CA ILE A 68 0.37 -7.11 -6.00
C ILE A 68 0.66 -5.64 -5.72
N TYR A 69 1.73 -5.09 -6.32
CA TYR A 69 2.06 -3.67 -6.17
C TYR A 69 0.98 -2.75 -6.76
N ALA A 70 0.45 -3.08 -7.94
CA ALA A 70 -0.62 -2.31 -8.56
C ALA A 70 -1.85 -2.24 -7.64
N GLN A 71 -2.29 -3.37 -7.08
CA GLN A 71 -3.39 -3.41 -6.12
C GLN A 71 -3.08 -2.64 -4.83
N GLY A 72 -1.85 -2.76 -4.32
CA GLY A 72 -1.42 -2.02 -3.14
C GLY A 72 -1.50 -0.51 -3.34
N ILE A 73 -1.07 -0.02 -4.50
CA ILE A 73 -1.11 1.41 -4.85
C ILE A 73 -2.57 1.90 -4.96
N GLU A 74 -3.45 1.13 -5.60
CA GLU A 74 -4.87 1.47 -5.72
C GLU A 74 -5.53 1.61 -4.35
N LEU A 75 -5.32 0.63 -3.47
CA LEU A 75 -5.91 0.64 -2.12
C LEU A 75 -5.37 1.78 -1.25
N ILE A 76 -4.09 2.12 -1.36
CA ILE A 76 -3.51 3.29 -0.68
C ILE A 76 -4.14 4.58 -1.23
N ARG A 77 -4.29 4.68 -2.54
CA ARG A 77 -4.89 5.85 -3.20
C ARG A 77 -6.35 6.05 -2.78
N GLU A 78 -7.16 5.01 -2.78
CA GLU A 78 -8.55 5.07 -2.33
C GLU A 78 -8.65 5.51 -0.86
N LYS A 79 -7.85 4.91 0.01
CA LYS A 79 -7.81 5.31 1.43
C LYS A 79 -7.37 6.76 1.62
N GLN A 80 -6.38 7.21 0.85
CA GLN A 80 -5.93 8.61 0.90
C GLN A 80 -7.02 9.56 0.40
N GLN A 81 -7.72 9.21 -0.68
CA GLN A 81 -8.83 10.00 -1.20
C GLN A 81 -9.97 10.13 -0.17
N LEU A 82 -10.36 9.03 0.47
CA LEU A 82 -11.39 9.05 1.53
C LEU A 82 -10.96 9.90 2.72
N LYS A 83 -9.69 9.80 3.14
CA LYS A 83 -9.13 10.63 4.22
C LYS A 83 -9.13 12.11 3.86
N LEU A 84 -8.69 12.45 2.64
CA LEU A 84 -8.69 13.83 2.15
C LEU A 84 -10.11 14.39 2.11
N ALA A 85 -11.07 13.65 1.56
CA ALA A 85 -12.48 14.07 1.52
C ALA A 85 -13.06 14.30 2.93
N ALA A 86 -12.73 13.44 3.90
CA ALA A 86 -13.16 13.61 5.28
C ALA A 86 -12.52 14.84 5.95
N ILE A 87 -11.23 15.09 5.69
CA ILE A 87 -10.51 16.27 6.20
C ILE A 87 -11.08 17.55 5.57
N GLU A 88 -11.32 17.57 4.26
CA GLU A 88 -11.91 18.69 3.55
C GLU A 88 -13.29 19.03 4.11
N LYS A 89 -14.16 18.03 4.31
CA LYS A 89 -15.49 18.23 4.92
C LYS A 89 -15.41 18.76 6.34
N ARG A 90 -14.47 18.25 7.13
CA ARG A 90 -14.22 18.76 8.48
C ARG A 90 -13.76 20.22 8.44
N LEU A 91 -12.82 20.57 7.58
CA LEU A 91 -12.32 21.94 7.45
C LEU A 91 -13.42 22.91 7.01
N GLU A 92 -14.20 22.53 6.00
CA GLU A 92 -15.35 23.29 5.49
C GLU A 92 -16.36 23.57 6.62
N ALA A 93 -16.69 22.55 7.42
CA ALA A 93 -17.61 22.71 8.54
C ALA A 93 -17.07 23.68 9.62
N HIS A 94 -15.78 23.61 9.96
CA HIS A 94 -15.21 24.54 10.93
C HIS A 94 -15.15 25.98 10.40
N GLN A 95 -14.82 26.18 9.13
CA GLN A 95 -14.86 27.50 8.49
C GLN A 95 -16.26 28.08 8.52
N LYS A 96 -17.28 27.27 8.20
CA LYS A 96 -18.67 27.72 8.21
C LYS A 96 -19.17 28.02 9.62
N ALA A 97 -18.81 27.20 10.61
CA ALA A 97 -19.06 27.49 12.02
C ALA A 97 -18.46 28.85 12.43
N TYR A 98 -17.21 29.11 12.05
CA TYR A 98 -16.52 30.36 12.38
C TYR A 98 -17.20 31.58 11.74
N GLU A 99 -17.60 31.47 10.47
CA GLU A 99 -18.35 32.51 9.77
C GLU A 99 -19.68 32.83 10.47
N LEU A 100 -20.47 31.79 10.77
CA LEU A 100 -21.76 31.93 11.45
C LEU A 100 -21.62 32.51 12.84
N TRP A 101 -20.61 32.06 13.60
CA TRP A 101 -20.30 32.63 14.91
C TRP A 101 -19.95 34.11 14.80
N HIS A 102 -19.12 34.51 13.84
CA HIS A 102 -18.78 35.92 13.63
C HIS A 102 -20.03 36.76 13.29
N GLN A 103 -20.93 36.25 12.46
CA GLN A 103 -22.21 36.88 12.17
C GLN A 103 -23.09 37.00 13.43
N LEU A 104 -23.15 35.93 14.25
CA LEU A 104 -23.87 35.92 15.50
C LEU A 104 -23.34 37.02 16.44
N VAL A 105 -22.03 37.07 16.69
CA VAL A 105 -21.39 38.10 17.53
C VAL A 105 -21.73 39.51 17.03
N SER A 106 -21.67 39.73 15.71
CA SER A 106 -21.99 41.04 15.11
C SER A 106 -23.46 41.47 15.27
N SER A 107 -24.36 40.50 15.49
CA SER A 107 -25.80 40.73 15.59
C SER A 107 -26.32 40.71 17.03
N VAL A 108 -25.51 40.37 18.03
CA VAL A 108 -25.92 40.21 19.46
C VAL A 108 -26.74 41.39 20.00
N HIS A 109 -26.44 42.63 19.60
CA HIS A 109 -27.14 43.82 20.08
C HIS A 109 -28.33 44.26 19.21
N ASP A 110 -28.58 43.60 18.08
CA ASP A 110 -29.73 43.84 17.19
C ASP A 110 -30.78 42.74 17.42
N SER A 111 -31.85 43.11 18.13
CA SER A 111 -32.86 42.15 18.61
C SER A 111 -33.56 41.36 17.51
N LYS A 112 -33.67 41.89 16.28
CA LYS A 112 -34.32 41.14 15.20
C LYS A 112 -33.29 40.23 14.53
N LYS A 113 -32.10 40.77 14.24
CA LYS A 113 -31.05 40.02 13.55
C LYS A 113 -30.47 38.89 14.40
N VAL A 114 -30.33 39.08 15.72
CA VAL A 114 -29.78 38.03 16.59
C VAL A 114 -30.62 36.75 16.54
N TRP A 115 -31.95 36.87 16.50
CA TRP A 115 -32.85 35.72 16.37
C TRP A 115 -32.73 35.08 15.00
N ASP A 116 -32.78 35.86 13.92
CA ASP A 116 -32.64 35.35 12.55
C ASP A 116 -31.29 34.62 12.34
N THR A 117 -30.21 35.18 12.89
CA THR A 117 -28.87 34.57 12.84
C THR A 117 -28.75 33.36 13.76
N ALA A 118 -29.37 33.39 14.95
CA ALA A 118 -29.37 32.25 15.86
C ALA A 118 -30.10 31.02 15.28
N VAL A 119 -31.24 31.23 14.63
CA VAL A 119 -31.97 30.15 13.93
C VAL A 119 -31.08 29.56 12.83
N GLN A 120 -30.42 30.38 12.01
CA GLN A 120 -29.48 29.90 11.00
C GLN A 120 -28.31 29.11 11.59
N CYS A 121 -27.76 29.56 12.72
CA CYS A 121 -26.69 28.85 13.42
C CYS A 121 -27.18 27.49 13.93
N GLN A 122 -28.42 27.42 14.42
CA GLN A 122 -29.02 26.20 14.96
C GLN A 122 -29.32 25.18 13.86
N ASP A 123 -29.92 25.62 12.76
CA ASP A 123 -30.17 24.81 11.56
C ASP A 123 -28.87 24.21 11.03
N TRP A 124 -27.84 25.05 10.88
CA TRP A 124 -26.53 24.60 10.46
C TRP A 124 -25.91 23.59 11.45
N TRP A 125 -26.05 23.83 12.76
CA TRP A 125 -25.51 22.94 13.80
C TRP A 125 -26.13 21.54 13.73
N TRP A 126 -27.44 21.42 13.54
CA TRP A 126 -28.09 20.11 13.42
C TRP A 126 -27.55 19.30 12.25
N GLU A 127 -27.22 19.96 11.14
CA GLU A 127 -26.69 19.30 9.95
C GLU A 127 -25.20 18.96 10.03
N ASN A 128 -24.41 19.74 10.79
CA ASN A 128 -22.95 19.73 10.69
C ASN A 128 -22.20 19.46 12.01
N CYS A 129 -22.89 19.31 13.14
CA CYS A 129 -22.24 19.17 14.45
C CYS A 129 -21.29 17.97 14.56
N LEU A 130 -21.49 16.91 13.77
CA LEU A 130 -20.64 15.72 13.77
C LEU A 130 -19.26 15.97 13.15
N TYR A 131 -19.10 17.04 12.37
CA TYR A 131 -17.82 17.42 11.78
C TYR A 131 -16.97 18.28 12.71
N LEU A 132 -17.53 18.79 13.81
CA LEU A 132 -16.81 19.58 14.81
C LEU A 132 -16.21 18.67 15.90
N THR A 133 -15.15 19.13 16.56
CA THR A 133 -14.69 18.50 17.81
C THR A 133 -15.72 18.72 18.91
N SER A 134 -15.67 17.92 19.98
CA SER A 134 -16.63 18.04 21.08
C SER A 134 -16.59 19.44 21.69
N GLU A 135 -15.40 19.97 21.89
CA GLU A 135 -15.17 21.28 22.49
C GLU A 135 -15.70 22.41 21.62
N ALA A 136 -15.42 22.37 20.31
CA ALA A 136 -15.89 23.37 19.36
C ALA A 136 -17.41 23.30 19.18
N ARG A 137 -17.98 22.10 19.14
CA ARG A 137 -19.42 21.87 19.03
C ARG A 137 -20.16 22.44 20.22
N ASP A 138 -19.70 22.14 21.43
CA ASP A 138 -20.36 22.53 22.67
C ASP A 138 -20.22 24.05 22.89
N ALA A 139 -19.05 24.63 22.58
CA ALA A 139 -18.85 26.06 22.60
C ALA A 139 -19.76 26.80 21.61
N PHE A 140 -19.82 26.33 20.35
CA PHE A 140 -20.66 26.93 19.32
C PHE A 140 -22.13 26.88 19.71
N TYR A 141 -22.63 25.71 20.14
CA TYR A 141 -24.02 25.57 20.59
C TYR A 141 -24.35 26.50 21.76
N GLN A 142 -23.49 26.55 22.78
CA GLN A 142 -23.69 27.41 23.96
C GLN A 142 -23.74 28.89 23.58
N SER A 143 -22.88 29.33 22.65
CA SER A 143 -22.82 30.73 22.21
C SER A 143 -24.13 31.22 21.60
N ILE A 144 -24.90 30.33 20.92
CA ILE A 144 -26.20 30.66 20.33
C ILE A 144 -27.18 31.08 21.43
N PHE A 145 -27.33 30.28 22.49
CA PHE A 145 -28.23 30.62 23.59
C PHE A 145 -27.76 31.84 24.36
N CYS A 146 -26.45 31.95 24.59
CA CYS A 146 -25.88 33.09 25.29
C CYS A 146 -26.11 34.39 24.50
N ALA A 147 -25.99 34.37 23.17
CA ALA A 147 -26.23 35.53 22.31
C ALA A 147 -27.70 35.98 22.33
N ILE A 148 -28.65 35.05 22.27
CA ILE A 148 -30.08 35.35 22.34
C ILE A 148 -30.44 36.01 23.69
N ASN A 149 -29.95 35.44 24.79
CA ASN A 149 -30.27 35.90 26.14
C ASN A 149 -29.48 37.14 26.58
N HIS A 150 -28.43 37.53 25.84
CA HIS A 150 -27.53 38.62 26.23
C HIS A 150 -28.27 39.94 26.46
N ARG A 151 -29.21 40.27 25.58
CA ARG A 151 -30.00 41.49 25.68
C ARG A 151 -30.89 41.49 26.92
N ASP A 152 -31.50 40.35 27.24
CA ASP A 152 -32.38 40.21 28.41
C ASP A 152 -31.57 40.35 29.71
N LEU A 153 -30.34 39.83 29.74
CA LEU A 153 -29.41 40.04 30.87
C LEU A 153 -29.05 41.52 31.05
N ILE A 154 -28.83 42.26 29.96
CA ILE A 154 -28.58 43.71 30.03
C ILE A 154 -29.85 44.44 30.51
N GLY A 155 -31.01 44.11 29.94
CA GLY A 155 -32.28 44.76 30.24
C GLY A 155 -32.79 44.51 31.67
N ALA A 156 -32.53 43.32 32.21
CA ALA A 156 -32.88 42.96 33.58
C ALA A 156 -31.93 43.54 34.64
N HIS A 157 -30.92 44.33 34.23
CA HIS A 157 -29.94 44.96 35.13
C HIS A 157 -29.23 43.94 36.03
N VAL A 158 -28.94 42.78 35.47
CA VAL A 158 -28.23 41.70 36.16
C VAL A 158 -26.81 42.17 36.50
N GLY A 159 -26.24 41.65 37.58
CA GLY A 159 -24.89 42.02 38.02
C GLY A 159 -23.86 41.93 36.88
N ARG A 160 -22.91 42.88 36.84
CA ARG A 160 -21.88 42.97 35.79
C ARG A 160 -21.17 41.64 35.54
N ASP A 161 -20.91 40.88 36.59
CA ASP A 161 -20.21 39.59 36.51
C ASP A 161 -21.00 38.54 35.72
N GLU A 162 -22.33 38.58 35.73
CA GLU A 162 -23.18 37.67 34.94
C GLU A 162 -23.19 38.06 33.47
N VAL A 163 -23.26 39.35 33.16
CA VAL A 163 -23.17 39.85 31.78
C VAL A 163 -21.80 39.52 31.19
N MET A 164 -20.72 39.66 31.96
CA MET A 164 -19.38 39.29 31.51
C MET A 164 -19.21 37.78 31.31
N ARG A 165 -19.76 36.95 32.21
CA ARG A 165 -19.77 35.48 32.02
C ARG A 165 -20.48 35.09 30.73
N ASN A 166 -21.66 35.64 30.48
CA ASN A 166 -22.42 35.40 29.26
C ASN A 166 -21.64 35.87 28.00
N TRP A 167 -20.98 37.03 28.05
CA TRP A 167 -20.15 37.51 26.94
C TRP A 167 -18.95 36.60 26.67
N ASN A 168 -18.31 36.07 27.72
CA ASN A 168 -17.22 35.10 27.55
C ASN A 168 -17.72 33.81 26.86
N ASP A 169 -18.92 33.33 27.21
CA ASP A 169 -19.52 32.17 26.55
C ASP A 169 -19.87 32.45 25.09
N ILE A 170 -20.27 33.69 24.76
CA ILE A 170 -20.48 34.13 23.36
C ILE A 170 -19.16 34.11 22.57
N MET A 171 -18.05 34.50 23.20
CA MET A 171 -16.74 34.63 22.55
C MET A 171 -15.95 33.32 22.49
N LYS A 172 -16.26 32.34 23.34
CA LYS A 172 -15.57 31.05 23.44
C LYS A 172 -15.38 30.30 22.11
N PRO A 173 -16.33 30.28 21.15
CA PRO A 173 -16.12 29.62 19.86
C PRO A 173 -14.96 30.21 19.05
N GLY A 174 -14.64 31.49 19.24
CA GLY A 174 -13.53 32.16 18.56
C GLY A 174 -12.15 31.59 18.90
N GLU A 175 -12.04 30.91 20.05
CA GLU A 175 -10.82 30.23 20.49
C GLU A 175 -10.88 28.73 20.18
N GLU A 176 -12.03 28.09 20.43
CA GLU A 176 -12.16 26.63 20.29
C GLU A 176 -12.24 26.16 18.84
N ILE A 177 -12.90 26.91 17.94
CA ILE A 177 -13.04 26.50 16.53
C ILE A 177 -11.67 26.49 15.81
N PRO A 178 -10.83 27.54 15.90
CA PRO A 178 -9.49 27.50 15.30
C PRO A 178 -8.60 26.42 15.92
N ARG A 179 -8.61 26.28 17.26
CA ARG A 179 -7.85 25.25 17.98
C ARG A 179 -8.22 23.83 17.52
N ALA A 180 -9.48 23.60 17.18
CA ALA A 180 -9.94 22.30 16.69
C ALA A 180 -9.40 21.93 15.29
N ILE A 181 -8.90 22.91 14.53
CA ILE A 181 -8.27 22.75 13.22
C ILE A 181 -6.74 22.71 13.32
N ASP A 182 -6.14 23.19 14.42
CA ASP A 182 -4.70 23.21 14.59
C ASP A 182 -4.12 21.82 14.30
N LEU A 183 -3.41 21.75 13.18
CA LEU A 183 -2.73 20.53 12.79
C LEU A 183 -1.65 20.28 13.83
N PRO A 184 -1.51 19.04 14.35
CA PRO A 184 -0.36 18.72 15.17
C PRO A 184 0.89 19.10 14.37
N PRO A 185 1.87 19.78 14.99
CA PRO A 185 3.11 20.11 14.30
C PRO A 185 3.66 18.82 13.69
N PRO A 186 4.19 18.84 12.45
CA PRO A 186 4.58 17.64 11.73
C PRO A 186 5.50 16.82 12.62
N THR A 187 4.93 15.84 13.30
CA THR A 187 5.63 15.12 14.35
C THR A 187 6.52 14.15 13.59
N THR A 188 7.81 14.16 13.90
CA THR A 188 8.78 13.24 13.29
C THR A 188 8.35 11.78 13.40
N ASP A 189 7.47 11.44 14.35
CA ASP A 189 6.83 10.12 14.51
C ASP A 189 5.90 9.70 13.37
N GLY A 190 5.20 10.62 12.69
CA GLY A 190 4.38 10.26 11.53
C GLY A 190 5.22 9.78 10.34
N LEU A 191 6.38 10.42 10.15
CA LEU A 191 7.39 10.00 9.18
C LEU A 191 8.15 8.73 9.65
N ARG A 192 8.32 8.56 10.97
CA ARG A 192 8.99 7.39 11.56
C ARG A 192 8.15 6.13 11.51
N ASN A 193 6.83 6.23 11.63
CA ASN A 193 5.90 5.10 11.54
C ASN A 193 5.69 4.67 10.08
N LEU A 194 5.59 5.61 9.13
CA LEU A 194 5.65 5.26 7.69
C LEU A 194 6.95 4.52 7.33
N ARG A 195 8.06 4.87 7.98
CA ARG A 195 9.37 4.19 7.84
C ARG A 195 9.49 2.88 8.63
N LYS A 196 8.58 2.56 9.55
CA LYS A 196 8.56 1.27 10.28
C LYS A 196 7.71 0.23 9.57
N ASP A 197 6.67 0.67 8.86
CA ASP A 197 5.77 -0.19 8.08
C ASP A 197 6.42 -0.66 6.76
N GLU A 198 7.43 0.07 6.27
CA GLU A 198 8.25 -0.26 5.09
C GLU A 198 9.25 -1.43 5.30
N PRO A 199 10.08 -1.47 6.35
CA PRO A 199 11.11 -2.51 6.50
C PRO A 199 10.54 -3.89 6.83
N GLU A 200 9.42 -4.02 7.56
CA GLU A 200 8.91 -5.36 7.90
C GLU A 200 8.36 -6.11 6.68
N LYS A 201 7.66 -5.42 5.77
CA LYS A 201 7.17 -6.05 4.53
C LYS A 201 8.29 -6.34 3.52
N ILE A 202 9.31 -5.48 3.45
CA ILE A 202 10.47 -5.71 2.57
C ILE A 202 11.38 -6.83 3.13
N VAL A 203 11.48 -6.97 4.46
CA VAL A 203 12.24 -8.05 5.11
C VAL A 203 11.52 -9.40 4.97
N GLN A 204 10.19 -9.47 5.07
CA GLN A 204 9.45 -10.71 4.80
C GLN A 204 9.61 -11.17 3.35
N VAL A 205 9.45 -10.27 2.37
CA VAL A 205 9.67 -10.61 0.95
C VAL A 205 11.11 -11.05 0.69
N ARG A 206 12.10 -10.48 1.39
CA ARG A 206 13.52 -10.89 1.25
C ARG A 206 13.82 -12.23 1.92
N ALA A 207 13.23 -12.52 3.08
CA ALA A 207 13.39 -13.80 3.77
C ALA A 207 12.81 -14.97 2.95
N ASP A 208 11.64 -14.76 2.35
CA ASP A 208 11.00 -15.76 1.48
C ASP A 208 11.79 -15.98 0.17
N THR A 209 12.52 -14.96 -0.30
CA THR A 209 13.39 -15.08 -1.49
C THR A 209 14.73 -15.76 -1.18
N GLU A 210 15.26 -15.61 0.04
CA GLU A 210 16.51 -16.28 0.47
C GLU A 210 16.30 -17.77 0.79
N GLU A 211 15.14 -18.18 1.33
CA GLU A 211 14.78 -19.60 1.51
C GLU A 211 14.66 -20.35 0.17
N VAL A 212 14.10 -19.71 -0.86
CA VAL A 212 13.99 -20.31 -2.21
C VAL A 212 15.37 -20.48 -2.87
N HIS A 213 16.36 -19.68 -2.48
CA HIS A 213 17.72 -19.75 -3.03
C HIS A 213 18.62 -20.79 -2.34
N ASP A 214 18.31 -21.21 -1.11
CA ASP A 214 19.11 -22.18 -0.35
C ASP A 214 18.67 -23.65 -0.59
N VAL A 215 17.39 -23.87 -0.93
CA VAL A 215 16.88 -25.21 -1.31
C VAL A 215 17.45 -25.72 -2.65
N GLY A 216 18.09 -24.84 -3.44
CA GLY A 216 18.72 -25.17 -4.71
C GLY A 216 20.22 -25.49 -4.65
N ARG A 217 20.87 -25.44 -3.48
CA ARG A 217 22.34 -25.59 -3.36
C ARG A 217 22.81 -26.95 -2.81
N ASP A 218 21.88 -27.78 -2.32
CA ASP A 218 22.16 -29.08 -1.70
C ASP A 218 21.70 -30.31 -2.51
N LYS A 219 21.60 -30.20 -3.85
CA LYS A 219 21.40 -31.37 -4.74
C LYS A 219 22.29 -31.35 -5.96
#